data_AF-A0A094ZQJ3-F1
#
_entry.id   AF-A0A094ZQJ3-F1
#
_cell.length_a   1.000
_cell.length_b   1.000
_cell.length_c   1.000
_cell.angle_alpha   90.00
_cell.angle_beta   90.00
_cell.angle_gamma   90.00
#
_symmetry.space_group_name_H-M   'P 1'
#
loop_
_entity.id
_entity.type
_entity.pdbx_description
1 polymer ?
#
loop_
_entity_poly.entity_id
_entity_poly.type
_entity_poly.pdbx_seq_one_letter_code
_entity_poly.pdbx_strand_id
1 'polypeptide(L)'
;MNLLNNLGKCKYERSHPYLAHHEHQPIDVQTENNKITSSPLEKWIWENGCKTLQNFNTKSGILSFKSSSIHSKCPTLELDLNSAKHLTEVDLLSQANVLQQMIHVYSYEMLTNQLAQNLLRIHGIWFELYSGRVLIYSRLNKAFLPITEETITSLLHEL
;
A
#
# COMPACT_ATOMS: atom_id res chain seq x y z
N MET A 1 6.52 15.63 7.61
CA MET A 1 7.76 15.05 7.04
C MET A 1 8.33 13.83 7.80
N ASN A 2 7.66 13.25 8.82
CA ASN A 2 8.23 12.13 9.63
C ASN A 2 7.78 10.70 9.25
N LEU A 3 6.79 10.54 8.35
CA LEU A 3 6.32 9.22 7.91
C LEU A 3 7.40 8.44 7.13
N LEU A 4 8.23 9.17 6.37
CA LEU A 4 9.27 8.61 5.50
C LEU A 4 10.44 8.01 6.30
N ASN A 5 10.80 8.60 7.44
CA ASN A 5 11.87 8.05 8.29
C ASN A 5 11.47 6.68 8.88
N ASN A 6 10.20 6.50 9.22
CA ASN A 6 9.71 5.24 9.76
C ASN A 6 9.56 4.15 8.68
N LEU A 7 9.14 4.52 7.47
CA LEU A 7 9.15 3.59 6.32
C LEU A 7 10.58 3.24 5.87
N GLY A 8 11.53 4.17 5.98
CA GLY A 8 12.96 3.93 5.78
C GLY A 8 13.55 2.96 6.81
N LYS A 9 13.14 3.07 8.09
CA LYS A 9 13.47 2.06 9.13
C LYS A 9 12.96 0.67 8.76
N CYS A 10 11.77 0.53 8.15
CA CYS A 10 11.26 -0.75 7.67
C CYS A 10 12.14 -1.40 6.58
N LYS A 11 12.78 -0.60 5.70
CA LYS A 11 13.78 -1.11 4.74
C LYS A 11 15.09 -1.47 5.46
N TYR A 12 15.55 -0.65 6.40
CA TYR A 12 16.84 -0.80 7.08
C TYR A 12 16.93 -2.02 8.01
N GLU A 13 15.85 -2.37 8.74
CA GLU A 13 15.82 -3.56 9.59
C GLU A 13 15.87 -4.89 8.82
N ARG A 14 15.58 -4.88 7.50
CA ARG A 14 15.67 -6.07 6.65
C ARG A 14 17.05 -6.27 6.01
N SER A 15 17.93 -5.26 5.97
CA SER A 15 19.16 -5.30 5.17
C SER A 15 20.43 -5.74 5.93
N HIS A 16 20.36 -6.09 7.21
CA HIS A 16 21.54 -6.54 7.97
C HIS A 16 21.32 -7.86 8.72
N PRO A 17 21.62 -9.00 8.07
CA PRO A 17 22.24 -10.13 8.74
C PRO A 17 23.77 -9.89 8.76
N TYR A 18 24.31 -9.54 9.93
CA TYR A 18 25.74 -9.64 10.27
C TYR A 18 26.76 -8.96 9.34
N LEU A 19 27.05 -7.69 9.58
CA LEU A 19 28.40 -7.15 9.31
C LEU A 19 28.87 -6.29 10.48
N ALA A 20 29.32 -6.97 11.52
CA ALA A 20 30.34 -6.48 12.45
C ALA A 20 31.01 -7.70 13.10
N HIS A 21 31.92 -8.34 12.37
CA HIS A 21 32.96 -9.16 12.98
C HIS A 21 34.27 -8.39 12.89
N HIS A 22 34.46 -7.49 13.85
CA HIS A 22 35.77 -7.44 14.52
C HIS A 22 35.90 -8.70 15.38
N GLU A 23 37.13 -9.16 15.48
CA GLU A 23 37.60 -10.36 16.15
C GLU A 23 37.07 -10.56 17.59
N HIS A 24 36.90 -11.84 17.93
CA HIS A 24 36.99 -12.46 19.26
C HIS A 24 36.30 -11.77 20.45
N GLN A 25 35.17 -12.33 20.90
CA GLN A 25 35.07 -13.19 22.10
C GLN A 25 33.60 -13.63 22.35
N PRO A 26 33.37 -14.82 22.95
CA PRO A 26 32.03 -15.34 23.18
C PRO A 26 31.47 -14.76 24.49
N ILE A 27 30.30 -14.12 24.43
CA ILE A 27 29.55 -13.75 25.63
C ILE A 27 28.18 -14.40 25.52
N ASP A 28 28.02 -15.44 26.33
CA ASP A 28 26.78 -16.13 26.64
C ASP A 28 26.00 -15.25 27.64
N VAL A 29 24.95 -14.53 27.19
CA VAL A 29 23.88 -14.06 28.10
C VAL A 29 22.59 -13.87 27.30
N GLN A 30 21.52 -14.53 27.75
CA GLN A 30 20.15 -14.18 27.44
C GLN A 30 19.82 -12.75 27.92
N THR A 31 20.11 -11.73 27.11
CA THR A 31 19.68 -10.33 27.30
C THR A 31 20.03 -9.63 25.98
N GLU A 32 19.17 -8.99 25.20
CA GLU A 32 18.05 -8.14 25.53
C GLU A 32 16.96 -8.31 24.47
N ASN A 33 15.72 -8.43 24.96
CA ASN A 33 14.55 -8.04 24.20
C ASN A 33 14.78 -6.61 23.70
N ASN A 34 15.16 -6.43 22.43
CA ASN A 34 14.99 -5.17 21.72
C ASN A 34 13.50 -4.92 21.53
N LYS A 35 12.82 -4.67 22.65
CA LYS A 35 11.49 -4.12 22.75
C LYS A 35 11.67 -2.66 22.34
N ILE A 36 11.82 -2.43 21.04
CA ILE A 36 11.60 -1.12 20.46
C ILE A 36 10.26 -0.67 21.03
N THR A 37 10.30 0.30 21.95
CA THR A 37 9.13 1.01 22.44
C THR A 37 8.64 1.84 21.27
N SER A 38 8.05 1.18 20.28
CA SER A 38 7.46 1.86 19.14
C SER A 38 6.31 2.69 19.69
N SER A 39 6.34 3.98 19.35
CA SER A 39 5.19 4.84 19.60
C SER A 39 3.93 4.20 18.98
N PRO A 40 2.73 4.46 19.51
CA PRO A 40 1.50 3.97 18.89
C PRO A 40 1.41 4.26 17.39
N LEU A 41 1.97 5.39 16.95
CA LEU A 41 2.07 5.77 15.55
C LEU A 41 3.03 4.87 14.75
N GLU A 42 4.23 4.59 15.26
CA GLU A 42 5.17 3.68 14.60
C GLU A 42 4.60 2.27 14.49
N LYS A 43 3.95 1.78 15.55
CA LYS A 43 3.26 0.49 15.53
C LYS A 43 2.15 0.48 14.48
N TRP A 44 1.34 1.53 14.41
CA TRP A 44 0.28 1.65 13.42
C TRP A 44 0.84 1.69 11.98
N ILE A 45 1.90 2.46 11.73
CA ILE A 45 2.57 2.52 10.42
C ILE A 45 3.11 1.15 10.05
N TRP A 46 3.72 0.42 10.99
CA TRP A 46 4.23 -0.91 10.76
C TRP A 46 3.11 -1.88 10.36
N GLU A 47 2.04 -1.94 11.13
CA GLU A 47 0.92 -2.87 10.89
C GLU A 47 0.19 -2.58 9.57
N ASN A 48 0.04 -1.30 9.22
CA ASN A 48 -0.78 -0.87 8.07
C ASN A 48 0.03 -0.57 6.81
N GLY A 49 1.30 -0.20 6.93
CA GLY A 49 2.18 0.19 5.83
C GLY A 49 3.12 -0.92 5.36
N CYS A 50 3.58 -1.80 6.26
CA CYS A 50 4.57 -2.83 5.89
C CYS A 50 4.03 -3.83 4.87
N LYS A 51 2.75 -4.19 4.93
CA LYS A 51 2.15 -5.10 3.94
C LYS A 51 2.19 -4.51 2.52
N THR A 52 1.83 -3.23 2.39
CA THR A 52 1.93 -2.51 1.12
C THR A 52 3.38 -2.50 0.61
N LEU A 53 4.33 -2.16 1.47
CA LEU A 53 5.76 -2.09 1.10
C LEU A 53 6.34 -3.45 0.70
N GLN A 54 5.95 -4.52 1.39
CA GLN A 54 6.36 -5.89 1.06
C GLN A 54 5.86 -6.29 -0.33
N ASN A 55 4.57 -6.06 -0.62
CA ASN A 55 3.97 -6.34 -1.92
C ASN A 55 4.60 -5.50 -3.03
N PHE A 56 4.92 -4.25 -2.74
CA PHE A 56 5.56 -3.31 -3.67
C PHE A 56 6.97 -3.76 -4.10
N ASN A 57 7.82 -4.14 -3.15
CA ASN A 57 9.21 -4.53 -3.44
C ASN A 57 9.35 -5.87 -4.18
N THR A 58 8.32 -6.72 -4.16
CA THR A 58 8.42 -8.10 -4.65
C THR A 58 8.07 -8.23 -6.15
N LYS A 59 7.50 -7.20 -6.78
CA LYS A 59 6.90 -7.29 -8.12
C LYS A 59 7.33 -6.17 -9.04
N SER A 60 7.78 -6.54 -10.24
CA SER A 60 8.00 -5.63 -11.36
C SER A 60 6.76 -5.64 -12.27
N GLY A 61 6.35 -4.47 -12.75
CA GLY A 61 5.21 -4.30 -13.64
C GLY A 61 3.89 -4.12 -12.90
N ILE A 62 3.13 -5.20 -12.68
CA ILE A 62 1.77 -5.14 -12.12
C ILE A 62 1.75 -5.60 -10.66
N LEU A 63 1.33 -4.71 -9.76
CA LEU A 63 0.97 -5.05 -8.40
C LEU A 63 -0.47 -5.56 -8.36
N SER A 64 -0.72 -6.63 -7.61
CA SER A 64 -2.06 -7.21 -7.48
C SER A 64 -2.38 -7.37 -6.00
N PHE A 65 -3.51 -6.81 -5.61
CA PHE A 65 -4.02 -6.75 -4.25
C PHE A 65 -5.28 -7.59 -4.17
N LYS A 66 -5.30 -8.54 -3.24
CA LYS A 66 -6.42 -9.44 -3.00
C LYS A 66 -6.65 -9.55 -1.50
N SER A 67 -7.90 -9.64 -1.10
CA SER A 67 -8.23 -10.00 0.27
C SER A 67 -8.08 -11.51 0.46
N SER A 68 -7.62 -11.91 1.65
CA SER A 68 -7.75 -13.28 2.14
C SER A 68 -9.12 -13.54 2.79
N SER A 69 -10.04 -12.58 2.73
CA SER A 69 -11.34 -12.65 3.40
C SER A 69 -12.21 -13.80 2.93
N ILE A 70 -13.11 -14.17 3.83
CA ILE A 70 -13.97 -15.35 3.78
C ILE A 70 -15.09 -15.20 2.73
N HIS A 71 -15.53 -13.99 2.40
CA HIS A 71 -16.61 -13.80 1.42
C HIS A 71 -16.10 -13.68 -0.02
N SER A 72 -16.78 -14.38 -0.94
CA SER A 72 -16.40 -14.55 -2.35
C SER A 72 -16.53 -13.30 -3.24
N LYS A 73 -16.86 -12.15 -2.65
CA LYS A 73 -17.19 -10.91 -3.39
C LYS A 73 -16.16 -9.80 -3.25
N CYS A 74 -15.06 -10.02 -2.53
CA CYS A 74 -13.95 -9.08 -2.56
C CYS A 74 -13.27 -9.11 -3.94
N PRO A 75 -13.10 -7.97 -4.63
CA PRO A 75 -12.43 -7.93 -5.91
C PRO A 75 -10.92 -8.10 -5.76
N THR A 76 -10.26 -8.45 -6.87
CA THR A 76 -8.83 -8.22 -7.05
C THR A 76 -8.63 -6.82 -7.63
N LEU A 77 -7.71 -6.04 -7.05
CA LEU A 77 -7.29 -4.74 -7.59
C LEU A 77 -5.88 -4.84 -8.14
N GLU A 78 -5.61 -4.16 -9.25
CA GLU A 78 -4.30 -4.19 -9.88
C GLU A 78 -3.79 -2.77 -10.18
N LEU A 79 -2.49 -2.57 -10.00
CA LEU A 79 -1.79 -1.33 -10.32
C LEU A 79 -0.64 -1.61 -11.27
N ASP A 80 -0.71 -1.10 -12.49
CA ASP A 80 0.38 -1.12 -13.44
C ASP A 80 1.36 0.03 -13.15
N LEU A 81 2.52 -0.32 -12.61
CA LEU A 81 3.57 0.65 -12.26
C LEU A 81 4.17 1.33 -13.50
N ASN A 82 4.02 0.75 -14.70
CA ASN A 82 4.53 1.34 -15.93
C ASN A 82 3.65 2.47 -16.48
N SER A 83 2.40 2.55 -16.02
CA SER A 83 1.43 3.57 -16.47
C SER A 83 1.77 4.98 -15.96
N ALA A 84 2.52 5.09 -14.85
CA ALA A 84 2.79 6.33 -14.15
C ALA A 84 4.30 6.64 -14.03
N LYS A 85 5.02 6.60 -15.16
CA LYS A 85 6.49 6.79 -15.21
C LYS A 85 7.02 8.12 -14.67
N HIS A 86 6.17 9.14 -14.54
CA HIS A 86 6.54 10.45 -14.01
C HIS A 86 6.58 10.48 -12.48
N LEU A 87 6.02 9.47 -11.82
CA LEU A 87 5.90 9.41 -10.37
C LEU A 87 7.16 8.85 -9.72
N THR A 88 7.45 9.33 -8.51
CA THR A 88 8.54 8.77 -7.69
C THR A 88 8.16 7.40 -7.11
N GLU A 89 9.12 6.63 -6.63
CA GLU A 89 8.86 5.37 -5.92
C GLU A 89 7.91 5.58 -4.71
N VAL A 90 8.03 6.73 -4.03
CA VAL A 90 7.20 7.09 -2.88
C VAL A 90 5.76 7.36 -3.33
N ASP A 91 5.57 8.07 -4.44
CA ASP A 91 4.24 8.34 -4.98
C ASP A 91 3.57 7.04 -5.42
N LEU A 92 4.30 6.16 -6.12
CA LEU A 92 3.82 4.83 -6.51
C LEU A 92 3.46 3.96 -5.30
N LEU A 93 4.29 3.97 -4.25
CA LEU A 93 4.00 3.28 -2.99
C LEU A 93 2.74 3.84 -2.32
N SER A 94 2.53 5.16 -2.38
CA SER A 94 1.33 5.79 -1.82
C SER A 94 0.07 5.44 -2.61
N GLN A 95 0.14 5.32 -3.94
CA GLN A 95 -0.94 4.80 -4.78
C GLN A 95 -1.23 3.32 -4.47
N ALA A 96 -0.19 2.50 -4.36
CA ALA A 96 -0.31 1.10 -3.94
C ALA A 96 -1.00 0.97 -2.57
N ASN A 97 -0.70 1.88 -1.63
CA ASN A 97 -1.35 1.90 -0.34
C ASN A 97 -2.86 2.19 -0.45
N VAL A 98 -3.28 3.09 -1.34
CA VAL A 98 -4.72 3.34 -1.58
C VAL A 98 -5.44 2.05 -1.97
N LEU A 99 -4.89 1.26 -2.89
CA LEU A 99 -5.49 -0.03 -3.29
C LEU A 99 -5.49 -1.05 -2.14
N GLN A 100 -4.42 -1.12 -1.35
CA GLN A 100 -4.39 -2.00 -0.17
C GLN A 100 -5.48 -1.62 0.84
N GLN A 101 -5.70 -0.31 1.08
CA GLN A 101 -6.78 0.13 1.96
C GLN A 101 -8.16 -0.11 1.36
N MET A 102 -8.33 0.05 0.04
CA MET A 102 -9.58 -0.34 -0.63
C MET A 102 -9.88 -1.83 -0.40
N ILE A 103 -8.89 -2.71 -0.54
CA ILE A 103 -9.04 -4.15 -0.24
C ILE A 103 -9.43 -4.39 1.22
N HIS A 104 -8.87 -3.65 2.17
CA HIS A 104 -9.29 -3.74 3.57
C HIS A 104 -10.76 -3.34 3.74
N VAL A 105 -11.21 -2.25 3.12
CA VAL A 105 -12.63 -1.87 3.17
C VAL A 105 -13.51 -2.95 2.53
N TYR A 106 -13.14 -3.45 1.35
CA TYR A 106 -13.84 -4.55 0.69
C TYR A 106 -13.95 -5.82 1.54
N SER A 107 -12.99 -6.06 2.45
CA SER A 107 -12.93 -7.27 3.27
C SER A 107 -13.88 -7.27 4.47
N TYR A 108 -14.53 -6.14 4.78
CA TYR A 108 -15.48 -6.08 5.89
C TYR A 108 -16.76 -6.86 5.57
N GLU A 109 -17.04 -7.88 6.39
CA GLU A 109 -18.19 -8.75 6.21
C GLU A 109 -19.53 -8.00 6.17
N MET A 110 -19.66 -6.90 6.94
CA MET A 110 -20.85 -6.04 6.94
C MET A 110 -21.20 -5.49 5.55
N LEU A 111 -20.22 -5.31 4.67
CA LEU A 111 -20.42 -4.79 3.32
C LEU A 111 -20.80 -5.88 2.32
N THR A 112 -20.67 -7.17 2.68
CA THR A 112 -20.83 -8.31 1.75
C THR A 112 -22.15 -8.26 0.99
N ASN A 113 -23.27 -8.04 1.68
CA ASN A 113 -24.59 -8.02 1.05
C ASN A 113 -24.76 -6.83 0.09
N GLN A 114 -24.31 -5.64 0.51
CA GLN A 114 -24.40 -4.43 -0.31
C GLN A 114 -23.51 -4.52 -1.55
N LEU A 115 -22.31 -5.08 -1.40
CA LEU A 115 -21.39 -5.37 -2.51
C LEU A 115 -21.98 -6.42 -3.46
N ALA A 116 -22.58 -7.49 -2.94
CA ALA A 116 -23.18 -8.54 -3.76
C ALA A 116 -24.40 -8.06 -4.58
N GLN A 117 -25.14 -7.10 -4.05
CA GLN A 117 -26.31 -6.50 -4.69
C GLN A 117 -25.96 -5.28 -5.56
N ASN A 118 -24.68 -4.94 -5.70
CA ASN A 118 -24.19 -3.74 -6.41
C ASN A 118 -24.79 -2.42 -5.87
N LEU A 119 -25.17 -2.38 -4.59
CA LEU A 119 -25.71 -1.19 -3.91
C LEU A 119 -24.62 -0.28 -3.35
N LEU A 120 -23.38 -0.78 -3.27
CA LEU A 120 -22.23 -0.05 -2.78
C LEU A 120 -21.05 -0.20 -3.75
N ARG A 121 -20.39 0.92 -4.02
CA ARG A 121 -19.12 0.97 -4.77
C ARG A 121 -18.08 1.69 -3.92
N ILE A 122 -16.82 1.24 -4.03
CA ILE A 122 -15.70 1.81 -3.29
C ILE A 122 -14.71 2.34 -4.33
N HIS A 123 -14.33 3.60 -4.17
CA HIS A 123 -13.41 4.29 -5.07
C HIS A 123 -12.13 4.67 -4.33
N GLY A 124 -11.00 4.55 -5.03
CA GLY A 124 -9.72 5.05 -4.58
C GLY A 124 -9.48 6.42 -5.16
N ILE A 125 -9.26 7.41 -4.30
CA ILE A 125 -8.88 8.76 -4.70
C ILE A 125 -7.44 8.98 -4.24
N TRP A 126 -6.63 9.56 -5.11
CA TRP A 126 -5.25 9.91 -4.82
C TRP A 126 -4.97 11.35 -5.26
N PHE A 127 -4.20 12.09 -4.46
CA PHE A 127 -3.90 13.50 -4.70
C PHE A 127 -2.43 13.67 -5.05
N GLU A 128 -2.16 14.20 -6.25
CA GLU A 128 -0.82 14.51 -6.71
C GLU A 128 -0.38 15.85 -6.14
N LEU A 129 0.52 15.82 -5.15
CA LEU A 129 0.89 17.02 -4.39
C LEU A 129 1.52 18.13 -5.24
N TYR A 130 2.37 17.77 -6.20
CA TYR A 130 3.13 18.74 -6.98
C TYR A 130 2.27 19.47 -8.02
N SER A 131 1.32 18.77 -8.64
CA SER A 131 0.45 19.33 -9.68
C SER A 131 -0.88 19.84 -9.11
N GLY A 132 -1.23 19.46 -7.88
CA GLY A 132 -2.53 19.72 -7.26
C GLY A 132 -3.68 18.93 -7.87
N ARG A 133 -3.40 17.87 -8.65
CA ARG A 133 -4.43 17.09 -9.34
C ARG A 133 -5.04 16.02 -8.44
N VAL A 134 -6.34 15.83 -8.59
CA VAL A 134 -7.06 14.69 -8.02
C VAL A 134 -7.14 13.60 -9.08
N LEU A 135 -6.74 12.39 -8.71
CA LEU A 135 -6.81 11.20 -9.56
C LEU A 135 -7.75 10.17 -8.94
N ILE A 136 -8.50 9.46 -9.77
CA ILE A 136 -9.35 8.34 -9.38
C ILE A 136 -8.73 7.05 -9.91
N TYR A 137 -8.74 6.01 -9.08
CA TYR A 137 -8.34 4.68 -9.51
C TYR A 137 -9.34 4.11 -10.51
N SER A 138 -8.86 3.81 -11.71
CA SER A 138 -9.59 3.08 -12.75
C SER A 138 -9.19 1.61 -12.72
N ARG A 139 -10.19 0.73 -12.57
CA ARG A 139 -10.01 -0.73 -12.61
C ARG A 139 -9.66 -1.19 -14.01
N LEU A 140 -10.27 -0.57 -15.03
CA LEU A 140 -10.03 -0.90 -16.43
C LEU A 140 -8.58 -0.61 -16.83
N ASN A 141 -8.08 0.56 -16.45
CA ASN A 141 -6.73 1.00 -16.79
C ASN A 141 -5.67 0.50 -15.82
N LYS A 142 -6.08 -0.08 -14.67
CA LYS A 142 -5.18 -0.52 -13.59
C LYS A 142 -4.26 0.61 -13.13
N ALA A 143 -4.78 1.83 -13.11
CA ALA A 143 -4.01 3.05 -12.91
C ALA A 143 -4.87 4.16 -12.30
N PHE A 144 -4.21 5.14 -11.70
CA PHE A 144 -4.85 6.39 -11.28
C PHE A 144 -4.92 7.35 -12.46
N LEU A 145 -6.12 7.79 -12.81
CA LEU A 145 -6.35 8.75 -13.89
C LEU A 145 -6.73 10.11 -13.31
N PRO A 146 -6.13 11.22 -13.79
CA PRO A 146 -6.53 12.55 -13.36
C PRO A 146 -7.98 12.83 -13.78
N ILE A 147 -8.73 13.53 -12.94
CA ILE A 147 -10.08 13.98 -13.28
C ILE A 147 -9.95 15.20 -14.22
N THR A 148 -10.21 14.98 -15.51
CA THR A 148 -10.18 16.01 -16.56
C THR A 148 -11.40 15.87 -17.45
N GLU A 149 -11.64 16.83 -18.34
CA GLU A 149 -12.73 16.75 -19.33
C GLU A 149 -12.62 15.51 -20.24
N GLU A 150 -11.40 15.04 -20.49
CA GLU A 150 -11.14 13.88 -21.34
C GLU A 150 -11.41 12.55 -20.62
N THR A 151 -11.15 12.48 -19.32
CA THR A 151 -11.24 11.24 -18.52
C THR A 151 -12.56 11.10 -17.77
N ILE A 152 -13.27 12.20 -17.49
CA ILE A 152 -14.47 12.19 -16.65
C ILE A 152 -15.54 11.23 -17.19
N THR A 153 -15.73 11.17 -18.51
CA THR A 153 -16.73 10.30 -19.12
C THR A 153 -16.42 8.83 -18.88
N SER A 154 -15.15 8.41 -18.98
CA SER A 154 -14.77 7.02 -18.70
C SER A 154 -14.86 6.71 -17.21
N LEU A 155 -14.45 7.65 -16.36
CA LEU A 155 -14.52 7.51 -14.90
C LEU A 155 -15.96 7.41 -14.40
N LEU A 156 -16.90 8.14 -14.99
CA LEU A 156 -18.33 8.07 -14.66
C LEU A 156 -18.96 6.71 -14.93
N HIS A 157 -18.42 5.91 -15.85
CA HIS A 157 -18.88 4.53 -16.04
C HIS A 157 -18.40 3.59 -14.92
N GLU A 158 -17.34 3.98 -14.20
CA GLU A 158 -16.79 3.22 -13.07
C GLU A 158 -17.34 3.70 -11.71
N LEU A 159 -17.89 4.92 -11.63
CA LEU A 159 -18.60 5.51 -10.48
C LEU A 159 -20.02 4.98 -10.37
#